data_AF-A0A7C0WXR5-F1
#
_entry.id   AF-A0A7C0WXR5-F1
#
_cell.length_a   1.000
_cell.length_b   1.000
_cell.length_c   1.000
_cell.angle_alpha   90.00
_cell.angle_beta   90.00
_cell.angle_gamma   90.00
#
_symmetry.space_group_name_H-M   'P 1'
#
loop_
_entity.id
_entity.type
_entity.pdbx_description
1 polymer ?
#
loop_
_entity_poly.entity_id
_entity_poly.type
_entity_poly.pdbx_seq_one_letter_code
_entity_poly.pdbx_strand_id
1 'polypeptide(L)'
;MISRKETMKIVGIIAVLLSVVYYTIIISFISQGVFGSFSVSEVFYFITSFFIMLFINLILGIYFISQYDFIKKMERELPTIISEINPDISEEERKVYSQKLASKLKELIK
;
A
#
# COMPACT_ATOMS: atom_id res chain seq x y z
N MET A 1 -16.32 -0.89 13.20
CA MET A 1 -15.77 0.14 12.29
C MET A 1 -14.33 -0.25 11.98
N ILE A 2 -13.96 -0.42 10.70
CA ILE A 2 -12.59 -0.81 10.31
C ILE A 2 -11.65 0.37 10.58
N SER A 3 -10.47 0.12 11.15
CA SER A 3 -9.49 1.19 11.41
C SER A 3 -8.90 1.70 10.10
N ARG A 4 -8.55 3.00 10.02
CA ARG A 4 -7.91 3.60 8.83
C ARG A 4 -6.67 2.82 8.37
N LYS A 5 -5.92 2.26 9.32
CA LYS A 5 -4.75 1.40 9.07
C LYS A 5 -5.13 0.11 8.34
N GLU A 6 -6.15 -0.59 8.82
CA GLU A 6 -6.67 -1.80 8.17
C GLU A 6 -7.25 -1.49 6.78
N THR A 7 -7.89 -0.33 6.62
CA THR A 7 -8.35 0.14 5.30
C THR A 7 -7.18 0.30 4.32
N MET A 8 -6.07 0.91 4.74
CA MET A 8 -4.88 1.06 3.88
C MET A 8 -4.34 -0.30 3.42
N LYS A 9 -4.24 -1.28 4.34
CA LYS A 9 -3.82 -2.64 4.00
C LYS A 9 -4.74 -3.28 2.96
N ILE A 10 -6.05 -3.21 3.18
CA ILE A 10 -7.06 -3.80 2.28
C ILE A 10 -6.98 -3.14 0.90
N VAL A 11 -6.95 -1.80 0.84
CA VAL A 11 -6.83 -1.06 -0.42
C VAL A 11 -5.54 -1.42 -1.16
N GLY A 12 -4.42 -1.51 -0.43
CA GLY A 12 -3.14 -1.90 -1.02
C GLY A 12 -3.16 -3.31 -1.61
N ILE A 13 -3.70 -4.29 -0.89
CA ILE A 13 -3.84 -5.66 -1.39
C ILE A 13 -4.76 -5.72 -2.62
N ILE A 14 -5.91 -5.02 -2.58
CA ILE A 14 -6.84 -4.98 -3.71
C ILE A 14 -6.16 -4.37 -4.95
N ALA A 15 -5.41 -3.29 -4.79
CA ALA A 15 -4.68 -2.68 -5.90
C ALA A 15 -3.62 -3.63 -6.50
N VAL A 16 -2.87 -4.37 -5.68
CA VAL A 16 -1.95 -5.41 -6.20
C VAL A 16 -2.72 -6.50 -6.96
N LEU A 17 -3.84 -6.98 -6.43
CA LEU A 17 -4.68 -7.98 -7.11
C LEU A 17 -5.21 -7.47 -8.44
N LEU A 18 -5.66 -6.21 -8.52
CA LEU A 18 -6.08 -5.59 -9.78
C LEU A 18 -4.93 -5.56 -10.80
N SER A 19 -3.70 -5.30 -10.35
CA SER A 19 -2.51 -5.35 -11.21
C SER A 19 -2.30 -6.75 -11.82
N VAL A 20 -2.47 -7.79 -11.01
CA VAL A 20 -2.40 -9.19 -11.47
C VAL A 20 -3.51 -9.50 -12.48
N VAL A 21 -4.73 -9.00 -12.25
CA VAL A 21 -5.84 -9.15 -13.20
C VAL A 21 -5.52 -8.49 -14.53
N TYR A 22 -5.05 -7.24 -14.53
CA TYR A 22 -4.66 -6.54 -15.76
C TYR A 22 -3.55 -7.28 -16.51
N TYR A 23 -2.54 -7.79 -15.79
CA TYR A 23 -1.48 -8.60 -16.39
C TYR A 23 -2.02 -9.88 -17.05
N THR A 24 -2.93 -10.56 -16.36
CA THR A 24 -3.57 -11.79 -16.86
C THR A 24 -4.39 -11.52 -18.11
N ILE A 25 -5.10 -10.38 -18.18
CA ILE A 25 -5.83 -9.96 -19.38
C ILE A 25 -4.86 -9.75 -20.55
N ILE A 26 -3.75 -9.03 -20.34
CA ILE A 26 -2.73 -8.81 -21.38
C ILE A 26 -2.22 -10.14 -21.93
N ILE A 27 -1.80 -11.06 -21.06
CA ILE A 27 -1.28 -12.38 -21.46
C ILE A 27 -2.33 -13.18 -22.22
N SER A 28 -3.57 -13.20 -21.73
CA SER A 28 -4.66 -13.97 -22.34
C SER A 28 -4.89 -13.52 -23.78
N PHE A 29 -4.98 -12.21 -24.02
CA PHE A 29 -5.21 -11.64 -25.35
C PHE A 29 -4.06 -11.89 -26.31
N ILE A 30 -2.81 -11.79 -25.83
CA ILE A 30 -1.62 -12.10 -26.63
C ILE A 30 -1.59 -13.60 -26.97
N SER A 31 -1.86 -14.47 -26.00
CA SER A 31 -1.75 -15.93 -26.16
C SER A 31 -2.84 -16.51 -27.04
N GLN A 32 -4.05 -15.93 -27.02
CA GLN A 32 -5.17 -16.37 -27.85
C GLN A 32 -5.14 -15.81 -29.28
N GLY A 33 -4.13 -14.99 -29.63
CA GLY A 33 -4.00 -14.43 -30.97
C GLY A 33 -5.16 -13.51 -31.36
N VAL A 34 -5.84 -12.90 -30.38
CA VAL A 34 -7.05 -12.09 -30.58
C VAL A 34 -6.80 -10.91 -31.53
N PHE A 35 -5.55 -10.46 -31.62
CA PHE A 35 -5.13 -9.32 -32.43
C PHE A 35 -4.96 -9.59 -33.93
N GLY A 36 -5.22 -10.81 -34.40
CA GLY A 36 -4.98 -11.19 -35.81
C GLY A 36 -5.73 -10.35 -36.86
N SER A 37 -6.85 -9.74 -36.49
CA SER A 37 -7.67 -8.88 -37.37
C SER A 37 -7.62 -7.39 -37.00
N PHE A 38 -6.73 -6.98 -36.09
CA PHE A 38 -6.64 -5.61 -35.60
C PHE A 38 -5.45 -4.88 -36.22
N SER A 39 -5.55 -3.56 -36.36
CA SER A 39 -4.43 -2.73 -36.80
C SER A 39 -3.35 -2.65 -35.72
N VAL A 40 -2.09 -2.49 -36.13
CA VAL A 40 -0.95 -2.35 -35.19
C VAL A 40 -1.19 -1.23 -34.17
N SER A 41 -1.80 -0.12 -34.59
CA SER A 41 -2.16 0.98 -33.69
C SER A 41 -3.17 0.58 -32.63
N GLU A 42 -4.22 -0.17 -32.97
CA GLU A 42 -5.23 -0.62 -32.00
C GLU A 42 -4.61 -1.58 -30.97
N VAL A 43 -3.76 -2.50 -31.43
CA VAL A 43 -3.03 -3.42 -30.55
C VAL A 43 -2.12 -2.65 -29.61
N PHE A 44 -1.38 -1.66 -30.11
CA PHE A 44 -0.52 -0.81 -29.30
C PHE A 44 -1.31 -0.05 -28.24
N TYR A 45 -2.39 0.65 -28.62
CA TYR A 45 -3.24 1.39 -27.67
C TYR A 45 -3.84 0.48 -26.61
N PHE A 46 -4.31 -0.71 -26.98
CA PHE A 46 -4.83 -1.69 -26.04
C PHE A 46 -3.77 -2.11 -25.03
N ILE A 47 -2.62 -2.61 -25.50
CA ILE A 47 -1.55 -3.10 -24.63
C ILE A 47 -1.06 -1.99 -23.71
N THR A 48 -0.77 -0.80 -24.26
CA THR A 48 -0.28 0.34 -23.48
C THR A 48 -1.27 0.79 -22.41
N SER A 49 -2.58 0.83 -22.72
CA SER A 49 -3.60 1.23 -21.74
C SER A 49 -3.67 0.24 -20.57
N PHE A 50 -3.66 -1.05 -20.85
CA PHE A 50 -3.64 -2.09 -19.83
C PHE A 50 -2.34 -2.08 -19.02
N PHE A 51 -1.19 -1.82 -19.68
CA PHE A 51 0.09 -1.68 -19.02
C PHE A 51 0.13 -0.48 -18.06
N ILE A 52 -0.41 0.66 -18.47
CA ILE A 52 -0.52 1.85 -17.62
C ILE A 52 -1.40 1.55 -16.40
N MET A 53 -2.56 0.92 -16.60
CA MET A 53 -3.45 0.52 -15.50
C MET A 53 -2.77 -0.45 -14.54
N LEU A 54 -2.05 -1.45 -15.05
CA LEU A 54 -1.26 -2.38 -14.26
C LEU A 54 -0.24 -1.61 -13.39
N PHE A 55 0.56 -0.72 -13.99
CA PHE A 55 1.58 0.02 -13.25
C PHE A 55 1.00 0.96 -12.21
N ILE A 56 -0.08 1.68 -12.52
CA ILE A 56 -0.73 2.58 -11.56
C ILE A 56 -1.21 1.78 -10.35
N ASN A 57 -1.90 0.66 -10.58
CA ASN A 57 -2.39 -0.19 -9.50
C ASN A 57 -1.25 -0.80 -8.68
N LEU A 58 -0.13 -1.16 -9.32
CA LEU A 58 1.02 -1.73 -8.64
C LEU A 58 1.69 -0.69 -7.75
N ILE A 59 1.91 0.53 -8.27
CA ILE A 59 2.49 1.65 -7.53
C ILE A 59 1.61 2.01 -6.33
N LEU A 60 0.29 2.15 -6.53
CA LEU A 60 -0.65 2.45 -5.46
C LEU A 60 -0.68 1.32 -4.41
N GLY A 61 -0.71 0.06 -4.88
CA GLY A 61 -0.69 -1.11 -4.01
C GLY A 61 0.52 -1.14 -3.09
N ILE A 62 1.71 -1.00 -3.67
CA ILE A 62 2.98 -0.94 -2.94
C ILE A 62 2.98 0.25 -1.97
N TYR A 63 2.52 1.42 -2.41
CA TYR A 63 2.46 2.61 -1.58
C TYR A 63 1.62 2.40 -0.32
N PHE A 64 0.38 1.90 -0.46
CA PHE A 64 -0.50 1.69 0.68
C PHE A 64 -0.02 0.58 1.62
N ILE A 65 0.57 -0.50 1.08
CA ILE A 65 1.17 -1.56 1.89
C ILE A 65 2.38 -1.02 2.67
N SER A 66 3.26 -0.25 2.01
CA SER A 66 4.43 0.36 2.64
C SER A 66 4.04 1.31 3.77
N GLN A 67 3.01 2.14 3.57
CA GLN A 67 2.48 3.02 4.61
C GLN A 67 1.92 2.23 5.81
N TYR A 68 1.19 1.15 5.54
CA TYR A 68 0.70 0.27 6.60
C TYR A 68 1.85 -0.35 7.41
N ASP A 69 2.88 -0.87 6.74
CA ASP A 69 4.03 -1.50 7.40
C ASP A 69 4.86 -0.48 8.18
N PHE A 70 5.03 0.74 7.65
CA PHE A 70 5.71 1.82 8.34
C PHE A 70 5.00 2.20 9.64
N ILE A 71 3.69 2.43 9.59
CA ILE A 71 2.88 2.75 10.79
C ILE A 71 2.96 1.60 11.80
N LYS A 72 2.84 0.36 11.35
CA LYS A 72 2.94 -0.83 12.21
C LYS A 72 4.32 -0.94 12.87
N LYS A 73 5.40 -0.65 12.14
CA LYS A 73 6.77 -0.64 12.67
C LYS A 73 6.93 0.44 13.73
N MET A 74 6.47 1.67 13.46
CA MET A 74 6.52 2.75 14.45
C MET A 74 5.73 2.40 15.72
N GLU A 75 4.51 1.85 15.59
CA GLU A 75 3.71 1.44 16.75
C GLU A 75 4.44 0.39 17.62
N ARG A 76 5.29 -0.45 17.02
CA ARG A 76 6.08 -1.46 17.74
C ARG A 76 7.34 -0.88 18.40
N GLU A 77 8.02 0.06 17.73
CA GLU A 77 9.32 0.57 18.17
C GLU A 77 9.20 1.76 19.14
N LEU A 78 8.12 2.54 19.06
CA LEU A 78 7.86 3.68 19.96
C LEU A 78 7.98 3.35 21.45
N PRO A 79 7.33 2.28 21.97
CA PRO A 79 7.37 1.96 23.39
C PRO A 79 8.79 1.66 23.89
N THR A 80 9.59 1.00 23.05
CA THR A 80 11.00 0.70 23.34
C THR A 80 11.83 1.97 23.37
N ILE A 81 11.68 2.86 22.40
CA ILE A 81 12.40 4.14 22.38
C ILE A 81 12.05 4.98 23.62
N ILE A 82 10.78 5.02 24.02
CA ILE A 82 10.36 5.74 25.23
C ILE A 82 11.00 5.13 26.48
N SER A 83 11.11 3.79 26.53
CA SER A 83 11.76 3.09 27.64
C SER A 83 13.26 3.35 27.75
N GLU A 84 13.94 3.54 26.61
CA GLU A 84 15.36 3.87 26.57
C GLU A 84 15.62 5.33 26.97
N ILE A 85 14.74 6.25 26.57
CA ILE A 85 14.88 7.68 26.87
C ILE A 85 14.57 7.98 28.35
N ASN A 86 13.60 7.27 28.95
CA ASN A 86 13.22 7.52 30.33
C ASN A 86 12.90 6.18 31.07
N PRO A 87 13.93 5.50 31.60
CA PRO A 87 13.78 4.16 32.18
C PRO A 87 12.90 4.13 33.44
N ASP A 88 12.79 5.26 34.15
CA ASP A 88 12.01 5.40 35.39
C ASP A 88 10.54 5.79 35.14
N ILE A 89 10.11 5.89 33.88
CA ILE A 89 8.76 6.30 33.53
C ILE A 89 7.74 5.21 33.93
N SER A 90 6.68 5.58 34.64
CA SER A 90 5.63 4.64 35.03
C SER A 90 4.89 4.07 33.81
N GLU A 91 4.29 2.88 33.92
CA GLU A 91 3.52 2.27 32.81
C GLU A 91 2.37 3.17 32.31
N GLU A 92 1.73 3.91 33.22
CA GLU A 92 0.65 4.85 32.90
C GLU A 92 1.16 6.08 32.14
N GLU A 93 2.26 6.68 32.57
CA GLU A 93 2.90 7.77 31.84
C GLU A 93 3.42 7.28 30.47
N ARG A 94 3.95 6.05 30.40
CA ARG A 94 4.41 5.45 29.14
C ARG A 94 3.27 5.31 28.13
N LYS A 95 2.08 4.88 28.57
CA LYS A 95 0.87 4.82 27.71
C LYS A 95 0.46 6.20 27.20
N VAL A 96 0.42 7.20 28.08
CA VAL A 96 0.05 8.58 27.73
C VAL A 96 1.05 9.18 26.73
N TYR A 97 2.35 9.04 26.99
CA TYR A 97 3.40 9.50 26.08
C TYR A 97 3.37 8.79 24.73
N SER A 98 3.18 7.47 24.72
CA SER A 98 3.08 6.68 23.48
C SER A 98 1.90 7.14 22.63
N GLN A 99 0.75 7.39 23.23
CA GLN A 99 -0.43 7.91 22.53
C GLN A 99 -0.20 9.33 21.98
N LYS A 100 0.42 10.21 22.78
CA LYS A 100 0.71 11.60 22.38
C LYS A 100 1.72 11.65 21.23
N LEU A 101 2.76 10.80 21.28
CA LEU A 101 3.78 10.70 20.25
C LEU A 101 3.21 10.07 18.97
N ALA A 102 2.40 9.00 19.08
CA ALA A 102 1.70 8.41 17.94
C ALA A 102 0.73 9.40 17.28
N SER A 103 0.07 10.27 18.06
CA SER A 103 -0.79 11.34 17.55
C SER A 103 0.02 12.38 16.77
N LYS A 104 1.13 12.87 17.32
CA LYS A 104 2.01 13.83 16.63
C LYS A 104 2.63 13.26 15.36
N LEU A 105 3.06 12.00 15.39
CA LEU A 105 3.58 11.31 14.21
C LEU A 105 2.51 11.18 13.12
N LYS A 106 1.26 10.90 13.49
CA LYS A 106 0.12 10.89 12.55
C LYS A 106 -0.16 12.26 11.94
N GLU A 107 0.07 13.35 12.67
CA GLU A 107 -0.02 14.71 12.11
C GLU A 107 1.13 15.03 11.14
N LEU A 108 2.35 14.60 11.43
CA LEU A 108 3.53 14.86 10.60
C LEU A 108 3.55 14.06 9.28
N ILE A 109 2.82 12.95 9.22
CA ILE A 109 2.69 12.10 8.01
C ILE A 109 1.53 12.58 7.11
N LYS A 110 0.81 13.63 7.50
CA LYS A 110 -0.33 14.19 6.76
C LYS A 110 0.11 15.21 5.71
#